data_AF-A0A2S6QV61-F1
#
_entry.id   AF-A0A2S6QV61-F1
#
_cell.length_a   1.000
_cell.length_b   1.000
_cell.length_c   1.000
_cell.angle_alpha   90.00
_cell.angle_beta   90.00
_cell.angle_gamma   90.00
#
_symmetry.space_group_name_H-M   'P 1'
#
loop_
_entity.id
_entity.type
_entity.pdbx_description
1 polymer ?
#
loop_
_entity_poly.entity_id
_entity_poly.type
_entity_poly.pdbx_seq_one_letter_code
_entity_poly.pdbx_strand_id
1 'polypeptide(L)' 'KLFTILSERYRERPGGYLRVLRAGFRFGDNASIAIIELVDRDPEAKGQDSGPSVAAENTEETAEVAA' A
#
# COMPACT_ATOMS: atom_id res chain seq x y z
N LYS A 1 -6.29 6.67 -11.82
CA LYS A 1 -5.34 5.55 -11.56
C LYS A 1 -5.83 4.22 -12.17
N LEU A 2 -7.05 3.75 -11.87
CA LEU A 2 -7.52 2.43 -12.32
C LEU A 2 -7.69 2.29 -13.84
N PHE A 3 -8.46 3.17 -14.49
CA PHE A 3 -8.71 3.09 -15.94
C PHE A 3 -7.60 3.67 -16.83
N THR A 4 -6.53 4.19 -16.21
CA THR A 4 -5.38 4.77 -16.92
C THR A 4 -4.15 3.90 -16.71
N ILE A 5 -3.54 3.97 -15.52
CA ILE A 5 -2.27 3.31 -15.22
C ILE A 5 -2.44 1.79 -15.13
N LEU A 6 -3.43 1.31 -14.39
CA LEU A 6 -3.58 -0.14 -14.13
C LEU A 6 -4.15 -0.89 -15.35
N SER A 7 -5.05 -0.27 -16.11
CA SER A 7 -5.61 -0.84 -17.33
C SER A 7 -4.54 -1.08 -18.40
N GLU A 8 -3.66 -0.10 -18.63
CA GLU A 8 -2.53 -0.25 -19.55
C GLU A 8 -1.53 -1.29 -19.06
N ARG A 9 -1.17 -1.24 -17.76
CA ARG A 9 -0.20 -2.17 -17.15
C ARG A 9 -0.61 -3.64 -17.27
N TYR A 10 -1.90 -3.96 -17.12
CA TYR A 10 -2.37 -5.34 -17.08
C TYR A 10 -3.16 -5.78 -18.32
N ARG A 11 -3.13 -4.98 -19.40
CA ARG A 11 -3.90 -5.27 -20.63
C ARG A 11 -3.68 -6.68 -21.17
N GLU A 12 -2.45 -7.18 -21.09
CA GLU A 12 -2.03 -8.45 -21.69
C GLU A 12 -1.97 -9.61 -20.69
N ARG A 13 -2.29 -9.36 -19.40
CA ARG A 13 -2.16 -10.36 -18.33
C ARG A 13 -3.52 -11.07 -18.09
N PRO A 14 -3.63 -12.39 -18.34
CA PRO A 14 -4.86 -13.13 -18.09
C PRO A 14 -5.01 -13.51 -16.60
N GLY A 15 -5.43 -12.54 -15.78
CA GLY A 15 -5.67 -12.74 -14.34
C GLY A 15 -4.41 -12.73 -13.47
N GLY A 16 -4.61 -12.90 -12.15
CA GLY A 16 -3.50 -12.90 -11.19
C GLY A 16 -2.82 -11.54 -11.01
N TYR A 17 -3.61 -10.47 -10.83
CA TYR A 17 -3.09 -9.10 -10.68
C TYR A 17 -2.52 -8.79 -9.28
N LEU A 18 -2.81 -9.66 -8.31
CA LEU A 18 -2.39 -9.50 -6.91
C LEU A 18 -1.46 -10.65 -6.48
N ARG A 19 -0.53 -10.31 -5.60
CA ARG A 19 0.29 -11.25 -4.85
C ARG A 19 -0.01 -11.11 -3.36
N VAL A 20 -0.25 -12.23 -2.70
CA VAL A 20 -0.49 -12.30 -1.25
C VAL A 20 0.69 -13.00 -0.61
N LEU A 21 1.39 -12.32 0.28
CA LEU A 21 2.54 -12.82 1.02
C LEU A 21 2.19 -12.93 2.49
N ARG A 22 2.28 -14.14 3.05
CA ARG A 22 2.03 -14.35 4.48
C ARG A 22 3.06 -13.60 5.32
N ALA A 23 2.60 -12.81 6.29
CA ALA A 23 3.45 -11.92 7.08
C ALA A 23 3.42 -12.23 8.59
N GLY A 24 3.11 -13.49 8.95
CA GLY A 24 3.07 -13.93 10.34
C GLY A 24 1.78 -13.53 11.06
N PHE A 25 1.91 -13.07 12.30
CA PHE A 25 0.79 -12.74 13.18
C PHE A 25 0.94 -11.33 13.75
N ARG A 26 -0.18 -10.63 13.89
CA ARG A 26 -0.23 -9.29 14.46
C ARG A 26 0.00 -9.34 15.97
N PHE A 27 0.74 -8.35 16.46
CA PHE A 27 1.02 -8.20 17.88
C PHE A 27 -0.26 -7.83 18.66
N GLY A 28 -0.48 -8.46 19.81
CA GLY A 28 -1.60 -8.20 20.72
C GLY A 28 -2.78 -9.16 20.59
N ASP A 29 -3.16 -9.54 19.36
CA ASP A 29 -4.31 -10.44 19.10
C ASP A 29 -3.94 -11.74 18.37
N ASN A 30 -2.67 -11.89 17.98
CA ASN A 30 -2.16 -13.04 17.24
C ASN A 30 -2.97 -13.33 15.96
N ALA A 31 -3.58 -12.30 15.36
CA ALA A 31 -4.32 -12.45 14.11
C ALA A 31 -3.36 -12.70 12.95
N SER A 32 -3.65 -13.66 12.06
CA SER A 32 -2.80 -13.91 10.90
C SER A 32 -2.84 -12.74 9.92
N ILE A 33 -1.67 -12.24 9.52
CA ILE A 33 -1.56 -11.12 8.59
C ILE A 33 -0.89 -11.52 7.27
N ALA A 34 -1.16 -10.73 6.25
CA ALA A 34 -0.54 -10.85 4.94
C ALA A 34 -0.29 -9.47 4.33
N ILE A 35 0.75 -9.39 3.51
CA ILE A 35 1.03 -8.25 2.64
C ILE A 35 0.37 -8.55 1.29
N ILE A 36 -0.48 -7.64 0.83
CA ILE A 36 -1.11 -7.70 -0.49
C ILE A 36 -0.45 -6.66 -1.38
N GLU A 37 0.00 -7.07 -2.56
CA GLU A 37 0.60 -6.17 -3.53
C GLU A 37 0.10 -6.42 -4.95
N LEU A 38 0.11 -5.36 -5.75
CA LEU A 38 -0.07 -5.44 -7.20
C LEU A 38 1.18 -6.08 -7.83
N VAL A 39 0.97 -7.03 -8.74
CA VAL A 39 2.04 -7.65 -9.52
C VAL A 39 2.65 -6.60 -10.47
N ASP A 40 3.96 -6.60 -10.70
CA ASP A 40 4.63 -5.61 -11.58
C ASP A 40 4.35 -4.15 -11.16
N ARG A 41 4.20 -3.89 -9.85
CA ARG A 41 3.98 -2.53 -9.34
C ARG A 41 5.17 -1.63 -9.62
N ASP A 42 4.86 -0.36 -9.86
CA ASP A 42 5.82 0.73 -9.84
C ASP A 42 6.18 1.08 -8.37
N PRO A 43 7.46 0.95 -7.94
CA PRO A 43 7.88 1.29 -6.58
C PRO A 43 7.75 2.78 -6.25
N GLU A 44 7.90 3.67 -7.24
CA GLU A 44 7.84 5.12 -7.04
C GLU A 44 6.40 5.63 -6.85
N ALA A 45 5.41 4.82 -7.23
CA ALA A 45 4.00 5.11 -7.00
C ALA A 45 3.56 4.93 -5.53
N LYS A 46 4.44 4.41 -4.66
CA LYS A 46 4.13 4.18 -3.24
C LYS A 46 3.98 5.52 -2.50
N GLY A 47 2.87 5.69 -1.78
CA GLY A 47 2.63 6.91 -0.99
C GLY A 47 2.09 8.09 -1.80
N GLN A 48 2.09 8.00 -3.14
CA GLN A 48 1.52 9.02 -4.01
C GLN A 48 -0.01 8.99 -3.90
N ASP A 49 -0.60 9.97 -3.22
CA ASP A 49 -2.05 10.15 -3.11
C ASP A 49 -2.73 8.88 -2.54
N SER A 50 -2.23 8.46 -1.36
CA SER A 50 -2.67 7.25 -0.62
C SER A 50 -3.69 7.56 0.49
N GLY A 51 -4.30 8.75 0.49
CA GLY A 51 -5.07 9.27 1.62
C GLY A 51 -4.16 9.65 2.80
N PRO A 52 -4.74 10.06 3.95
CA PRO A 52 -3.96 10.33 5.15
C PRO A 52 -3.15 9.08 5.50
N SER A 53 -1.84 9.26 5.59
CA SER A 53 -0.92 8.20 5.98
C SER A 53 -0.55 8.41 7.43
N VAL A 54 -0.44 7.34 8.20
CA VAL A 54 -0.02 7.39 9.61
C VAL A 54 1.33 8.10 9.77
N ALA A 55 2.19 8.07 8.74
CA ALA A 55 3.45 8.81 8.71
C ALA A 55 3.25 10.33 8.52
N ALA A 56 2.27 10.74 7.72
CA ALA A 56 1.89 12.15 7.56
C ALA A 56 1.24 12.68 8.85
N GLU A 57 0.33 11.91 9.47
CA GLU A 57 -0.30 12.27 10.75
C GLU A 57 0.75 12.45 11.86
N ASN A 58 1.70 11.53 11.99
CA ASN A 58 2.77 11.64 12.98
C ASN A 58 3.70 12.84 12.72
N THR A 59 3.92 13.22 11.45
CA THR A 59 4.78 14.35 11.11
C THR A 59 4.08 15.68 11.44
N GLU A 60 2.79 15.79 11.14
CA GLU A 60 1.96 16.95 11.50
C GLU A 60 1.82 17.09 13.02
N GLU A 61 1.58 15.98 13.74
CA GLU A 61 1.52 15.97 15.20
C GLU A 61 2.85 16.41 15.81
N THR A 62 4.00 15.89 15.35
CA THR A 62 5.32 16.33 15.84
C THR A 62 5.65 17.79 15.53
N ALA A 63 5.11 18.35 14.44
CA ALA A 63 5.32 19.76 14.09
C ALA A 63 4.45 20.69 14.93
N GLU A 64 3.26 20.26 15.35
CA GLU A 64 2.36 21.02 16.22
C GLU A 64 2.85 21.05 17.68
N VAL A 65 3.42 19.97 18.23
CA VAL A 65 3.97 19.97 19.60
C VAL A 65 5.29 20.74 19.74
N ALA A 66 5.95 21.08 18.62
CA ALA A 66 7.21 21.80 18.59
C ALA A 66 7.07 23.32 18.39
N ALA A 67 5.84 23.82 18.19
CA ALA A 67 5.48 25.25 18.06
C ALA A 67 4.88 25.78 19.36
#